data_AF-A0A6P2FJC6-F1
#
_entry.id   AF-A0A6P2FJC6-F1
#
_cell.length_a   1.000
_cell.length_b   1.000
_cell.length_c   1.000
_cell.angle_alpha   90.00
_cell.angle_beta   90.00
_cell.angle_gamma   90.00
#
_symmetry.space_group_name_H-M   'P 1'
#
loop_
_entity.id
_entity.type
_entity.pdbx_description
1 polymer ?
#
loop_
_entity_poly.entity_id
_entity_poly.type
_entity_poly.pdbx_seq_one_letter_code
_entity_poly.pdbx_strand_id
1 'polypeptide(L)'
;MRKSTVKPHTSPGQVGSFEAPALPRPEHEKPLRDLLVRLPQLRVDGRGRLDLRASSPILVREVADRAERAAQALNLGTAAIGAILPFAAPEIEDGTVAMGTVEALGWLLSELGEMGATLLVLAAACRRVGRRCSDA
;
A
#
# COMPACT_ATOMS: atom_id res chain seq x y z
N MET A 1 63.85 17.07 -25.88
CA MET A 1 64.06 15.64 -25.55
C MET A 1 62.74 15.13 -24.96
N ARG A 2 61.85 14.44 -25.72
CA ARG A 2 61.75 12.97 -25.88
C ARG A 2 62.08 12.24 -24.55
N LYS A 3 61.21 11.44 -23.92
CA LYS A 3 60.30 10.43 -24.48
C LYS A 3 59.06 10.16 -23.60
N SER A 4 57.94 9.93 -24.28
CA SER A 4 56.81 9.10 -23.87
C SER A 4 57.22 7.63 -23.79
N THR A 5 56.69 6.86 -22.83
CA THR A 5 56.46 5.41 -22.99
C THR A 5 55.36 4.90 -22.06
N VAL A 6 54.19 4.76 -22.67
CA VAL A 6 53.02 3.87 -22.44
C VAL A 6 53.33 2.53 -21.76
N LYS A 7 52.39 2.05 -20.92
CA LYS A 7 52.03 0.63 -20.72
C LYS A 7 50.66 0.51 -19.98
N PRO A 8 49.93 -0.62 -20.10
CA PRO A 8 48.88 -0.76 -21.11
C PRO A 8 47.47 -0.97 -20.51
N HIS A 9 46.47 -0.67 -21.35
CA HIS A 9 45.10 -1.18 -21.25
C HIS A 9 45.10 -2.72 -21.30
N THR A 10 44.56 -3.38 -20.28
CA THR A 10 43.77 -4.61 -20.43
C THR A 10 42.85 -4.78 -19.22
N SER A 11 41.55 -4.55 -19.40
CA SER A 11 40.52 -5.14 -18.54
C SER A 11 40.38 -6.62 -18.91
N PRO A 12 40.18 -7.50 -17.92
CA PRO A 12 39.38 -8.68 -18.17
C PRO A 12 38.26 -8.82 -17.13
N GLY A 13 37.03 -8.86 -17.63
CA GLY A 13 35.97 -9.65 -16.99
C GLY A 13 35.24 -8.99 -15.83
N GLN A 14 34.63 -7.83 -16.04
CA GLN A 14 33.43 -7.50 -15.26
C GLN A 14 32.29 -8.31 -15.88
N VAL A 15 32.21 -9.58 -15.46
CA VAL A 15 31.06 -10.45 -15.69
C VAL A 15 29.88 -9.67 -15.15
N GLY A 16 28.92 -9.35 -16.02
CA GLY A 16 27.71 -8.64 -15.64
C GLY A 16 27.06 -9.42 -14.51
N SER A 17 27.20 -8.92 -13.29
CA SER A 17 26.33 -9.26 -12.19
C SER A 17 24.95 -8.82 -12.65
N PHE A 18 24.17 -9.79 -13.12
CA PHE A 18 22.74 -9.63 -13.30
C PHE A 18 22.21 -9.45 -11.87
N GLU A 19 22.23 -8.20 -11.42
CA GLU A 19 21.73 -7.79 -10.13
C GLU A 19 20.28 -8.26 -10.10
N ALA A 20 19.99 -9.21 -9.21
CA ALA A 20 18.64 -9.70 -9.01
C ALA A 20 17.73 -8.47 -8.87
N PRO A 21 16.56 -8.43 -9.54
CA PRO A 21 15.73 -7.24 -9.52
C PRO A 21 15.51 -6.84 -8.07
N ALA A 22 16.01 -5.65 -7.71
CA ALA A 22 15.92 -5.13 -6.36
C ALA A 22 14.47 -5.29 -5.91
N LEU A 23 14.27 -6.00 -4.79
CA LEU A 23 12.94 -6.13 -4.21
C LEU A 23 12.32 -4.72 -4.16
N PRO A 24 11.08 -4.55 -4.63
CA PRO A 24 10.46 -3.24 -4.64
C PRO A 24 10.54 -2.68 -3.23
N ARG A 25 11.17 -1.50 -3.11
CA ARG A 25 11.27 -0.82 -1.82
C ARG A 25 9.85 -0.64 -1.26
N PRO A 26 9.63 -0.72 0.06
CA PRO A 26 8.29 -0.68 0.65
C PRO A 26 7.47 0.57 0.22
N GLU A 27 8.12 1.70 -0.10
CA GLU A 27 7.50 2.90 -0.66
C GLU A 27 6.93 2.74 -2.09
N HIS A 28 7.34 1.71 -2.83
CA HIS A 28 6.82 1.35 -4.14
C HIS A 28 5.65 0.38 -4.08
N GLU A 29 5.35 -0.20 -2.92
CA GLU A 29 4.14 -1.00 -2.77
C GLU A 29 2.90 -0.10 -2.92
N LYS A 30 1.92 -0.55 -3.71
CA LYS A 30 0.64 0.13 -3.91
C LYS A 30 -0.49 -0.76 -3.38
N PRO A 31 -0.53 -1.05 -2.06
CA PRO A 31 -1.43 -2.07 -1.52
C PRO A 31 -2.90 -1.76 -1.77
N LEU A 32 -3.31 -0.50 -1.70
CA LEU A 32 -4.68 -0.08 -2.02
C LEU A 32 -5.00 -0.31 -3.51
N ARG A 33 -4.12 0.09 -4.43
CA ARG A 33 -4.30 -0.15 -5.88
C ARG A 33 -4.37 -1.64 -6.17
N ASP A 34 -3.45 -2.41 -5.61
CA ASP A 34 -3.38 -3.85 -5.85
C ASP A 34 -4.60 -4.58 -5.29
N LEU A 35 -5.13 -4.10 -4.15
CA LEU A 35 -6.41 -4.58 -3.62
C LEU A 35 -7.56 -4.25 -4.58
N LEU A 36 -7.69 -3.00 -5.03
CA LEU A 36 -8.78 -2.57 -5.92
C LEU A 36 -8.82 -3.36 -7.23
N VAL A 37 -7.66 -3.73 -7.78
CA VAL A 37 -7.58 -4.57 -8.99
C VAL A 37 -8.02 -6.02 -8.74
N ARG A 38 -7.92 -6.50 -7.49
CA ARG A 38 -8.24 -7.88 -7.11
C ARG A 38 -9.67 -8.07 -6.61
N LEU A 39 -10.29 -7.04 -6.04
CA LEU A 39 -11.67 -7.10 -5.55
C LEU A 39 -12.66 -7.61 -6.61
N PRO A 40 -12.64 -7.15 -7.88
CA PRO A 40 -13.56 -7.62 -8.92
C PRO A 40 -13.39 -9.10 -9.30
N GLN A 41 -12.28 -9.73 -8.90
CA GLN A 41 -11.98 -11.12 -9.20
C GLN A 41 -12.62 -12.07 -8.17
N LEU A 42 -13.08 -11.56 -7.03
CA LEU A 42 -13.81 -12.35 -6.04
C LEU A 42 -15.18 -12.74 -6.58
N ARG A 43 -15.62 -13.95 -6.24
CA ARG A 43 -16.97 -14.38 -6.58
C ARG A 43 -17.97 -13.61 -5.72
N VAL A 44 -19.16 -13.39 -6.30
CA VAL A 44 -20.32 -12.85 -5.61
C VAL A 44 -21.45 -13.87 -5.63
N ASP A 45 -22.23 -13.90 -4.56
CA ASP A 45 -23.44 -14.72 -4.45
C ASP A 45 -24.61 -14.10 -5.24
N GLY A 46 -25.75 -14.80 -5.27
CA GLY A 46 -26.97 -14.31 -5.94
C GLY A 46 -27.59 -13.04 -5.35
N ARG A 47 -27.04 -12.52 -4.23
CA ARG A 47 -27.43 -11.26 -3.60
C ARG A 47 -26.39 -10.15 -3.82
N GLY A 48 -25.37 -10.41 -4.64
CA GLY A 48 -24.27 -9.47 -4.91
C GLY A 48 -23.30 -9.30 -3.75
N ARG A 49 -23.31 -10.20 -2.74
CA ARG A 49 -22.35 -10.19 -1.64
C ARG A 49 -21.14 -11.04 -1.99
N LEU A 50 -19.97 -10.68 -1.48
CA LEU A 50 -18.75 -11.46 -1.69
C LEU A 50 -18.92 -12.89 -1.16
N ASP A 51 -18.78 -13.86 -2.07
CA ASP A 51 -18.70 -15.28 -1.73
C ASP A 51 -17.22 -15.70 -1.65
N LEU A 52 -16.66 -15.48 -0.46
CA LEU A 52 -15.27 -15.83 -0.17
C LEU A 52 -15.01 -17.34 -0.16
N ARG A 53 -16.04 -18.18 -0.03
CA ARG A 53 -15.89 -19.65 -0.04
C ARG A 53 -15.88 -20.21 -1.46
N ALA A 54 -16.66 -19.62 -2.36
CA ALA A 54 -16.65 -19.95 -3.78
C ALA A 54 -15.49 -19.29 -4.55
N SER A 55 -14.75 -18.39 -3.90
CA SER A 55 -13.56 -17.73 -4.46
C SER A 55 -12.30 -18.59 -4.33
N SER A 56 -11.32 -18.36 -5.23
CA SER A 56 -10.02 -19.04 -5.15
C SER A 56 -9.35 -18.79 -3.78
N PRO A 57 -8.89 -19.83 -3.06
CA PRO A 57 -8.22 -19.67 -1.77
C PRO A 57 -6.96 -18.78 -1.84
N ILE A 58 -6.24 -18.84 -2.96
CA ILE A 58 -5.06 -18.00 -3.22
C ILE A 58 -5.49 -16.54 -3.30
N LEU A 59 -6.53 -16.24 -4.09
CA LEU A 59 -7.05 -14.88 -4.24
C LEU A 59 -7.57 -14.34 -2.91
N VAL A 60 -8.29 -15.15 -2.13
CA VAL A 60 -8.82 -14.75 -0.80
C VAL A 60 -7.68 -14.40 0.16
N ARG A 61 -6.59 -15.17 0.15
CA ARG A 61 -5.39 -14.85 0.94
C ARG A 61 -4.73 -13.56 0.46
N GLU A 62 -4.56 -13.40 -0.85
CA GLU A 62 -3.95 -12.21 -1.45
C GLU A 62 -4.73 -10.94 -1.20
N VAL A 63 -6.07 -11.02 -1.15
CA VAL A 63 -6.97 -9.92 -0.76
C VAL A 63 -6.79 -9.60 0.72
N ALA A 64 -6.71 -10.60 1.60
CA ALA A 64 -6.48 -10.38 3.03
C ALA A 64 -5.17 -9.63 3.29
N ASP A 65 -4.07 -10.12 2.72
CA ASP A 65 -2.73 -9.54 2.89
C ASP A 65 -2.70 -8.07 2.41
N ARG A 66 -3.34 -7.79 1.27
CA ARG A 66 -3.37 -6.42 0.71
C ARG A 66 -4.31 -5.49 1.46
N ALA A 67 -5.45 -5.99 1.95
CA ALA A 67 -6.37 -5.21 2.76
C ALA A 67 -5.72 -4.79 4.10
N GLU A 68 -4.98 -5.70 4.76
CA GLU A 68 -4.21 -5.39 5.97
C GLU A 68 -3.15 -4.32 5.70
N ARG A 69 -2.35 -4.49 4.63
CA ARG A 69 -1.32 -3.51 4.25
C ARG A 69 -1.91 -2.16 3.84
N ALA A 70 -3.03 -2.15 3.13
CA ALA A 70 -3.72 -0.93 2.76
C ALA A 70 -4.25 -0.21 4.00
N ALA A 71 -4.92 -0.92 4.91
CA ALA A 71 -5.38 -0.35 6.18
C ALA A 71 -4.22 0.23 7.01
N GLN A 72 -3.08 -0.47 7.06
CA GLN A 72 -1.88 0.02 7.74
C GLN A 72 -1.37 1.32 7.12
N ALA A 73 -1.27 1.38 5.79
CA ALA A 73 -0.82 2.57 5.09
C ALA A 73 -1.76 3.76 5.31
N LEU A 74 -3.07 3.53 5.27
CA LEU A 74 -4.09 4.56 5.55
C LEU A 74 -3.97 5.08 6.98
N ASN A 75 -3.92 4.18 7.98
CA ASN A 75 -3.82 4.55 9.38
C ASN A 75 -2.53 5.33 9.69
N LEU A 76 -1.41 4.91 9.10
CA LEU A 76 -0.14 5.62 9.24
C LEU A 76 -0.19 7.02 8.60
N GLY A 77 -0.79 7.13 7.42
CA GLY A 77 -1.00 8.42 6.74
C GLY A 77 -1.89 9.36 7.55
N THR A 78 -3.02 8.87 8.05
CA THR A 78 -3.94 9.61 8.92
C THR A 78 -3.23 10.09 10.19
N ALA A 79 -2.43 9.23 10.83
CA ALA A 79 -1.65 9.61 12.00
C ALA A 79 -0.60 10.69 11.69
N ALA A 80 0.10 10.57 10.55
CA ALA A 80 1.06 11.58 10.11
C ALA A 80 0.39 12.93 9.83
N ILE A 81 -0.78 12.94 9.17
CA ILE A 81 -1.56 14.15 8.96
C ILE A 81 -1.94 14.79 10.29
N GLY A 82 -2.46 14.00 11.23
CA GLY A 82 -2.80 14.49 12.57
C GLY A 82 -1.60 15.05 13.33
N ALA A 83 -0.40 14.50 13.11
CA ALA A 83 0.83 15.00 13.72
C ALA A 83 1.34 16.31 13.10
N ILE A 84 1.13 16.53 11.80
CA ILE A 84 1.57 17.77 11.12
C ILE A 84 0.57 18.92 11.26
N LEU A 85 -0.72 18.62 11.46
CA LEU A 85 -1.78 19.63 11.47
C LEU A 85 -1.59 20.73 12.53
N PRO A 86 -1.12 20.45 13.77
CA PRO A 86 -0.88 21.49 14.76
C PRO A 86 0.16 22.53 14.33
N PHE A 87 1.08 22.18 13.43
CA PHE A 87 2.08 23.11 12.92
C PHE A 87 1.50 24.14 11.94
N ALA A 88 0.29 23.88 11.39
CA ALA A 88 -0.42 24.81 10.51
C ALA A 88 -1.44 25.67 11.27
N ALA A 89 -1.53 25.56 12.60
CA ALA A 89 -2.51 26.29 13.39
C ALA A 89 -2.41 27.83 13.25
N PRO A 90 -1.21 28.45 13.27
CA PRO A 90 -1.10 29.90 13.08
C PRO A 90 -1.66 30.37 11.73
N GLU A 91 -1.36 29.63 10.66
CA GLU A 91 -1.82 29.93 9.30
C GLU A 91 -3.32 29.68 9.11
N ILE A 92 -3.92 28.80 9.92
CA ILE A 92 -5.38 28.63 9.97
C ILE A 92 -6.03 29.81 10.71
N GLU A 93 -5.45 30.25 11.83
CA GLU A 93 -5.96 31.34 12.65
C GLU A 93 -5.89 32.70 11.95
N ASP A 94 -4.81 32.98 11.22
CA ASP A 94 -4.64 34.23 10.48
C ASP A 94 -5.37 34.25 9.12
N GLY A 95 -5.98 33.12 8.74
CA GLY A 95 -6.77 32.95 7.52
C GLY A 95 -5.95 32.70 6.25
N THR A 96 -4.63 32.56 6.33
CA THR A 96 -3.77 32.13 5.21
C THR A 96 -4.20 30.78 4.66
N VAL A 97 -4.57 29.85 5.54
CA VAL A 97 -5.26 28.61 5.20
C VAL A 97 -6.76 28.83 5.37
N ALA A 98 -7.50 28.77 4.26
CA ALA A 98 -8.95 28.91 4.29
C ALA A 98 -9.60 27.85 5.18
N MET A 99 -10.58 28.24 6.00
CA MET A 99 -11.31 27.31 6.89
C MET A 99 -11.93 26.12 6.14
N GLY A 100 -12.39 26.33 4.90
CA GLY A 100 -12.91 25.27 4.04
C GLY A 100 -11.88 24.18 3.71
N THR A 101 -10.58 24.50 3.75
CA THR A 101 -9.49 23.52 3.61
C THR A 101 -9.42 22.60 4.83
N VAL A 102 -9.56 23.16 6.03
CA VAL A 102 -9.55 22.39 7.29
C VAL A 102 -10.78 21.50 7.36
N GLU A 103 -11.94 22.00 6.95
CA GLU A 103 -13.17 21.22 6.87
C GLU A 103 -13.03 20.06 5.88
N ALA A 104 -12.57 20.33 4.65
CA ALA A 104 -12.33 19.29 3.64
C ALA A 104 -11.33 18.23 4.12
N LEU A 105 -10.30 18.63 4.86
CA LEU A 105 -9.34 17.71 5.48
C LEU A 105 -10.01 16.84 6.54
N GLY A 106 -10.86 17.41 7.39
CA GLY A 106 -11.64 16.65 8.37
C GLY A 106 -12.53 15.60 7.73
N TRP A 107 -13.24 15.95 6.65
CA TRP A 107 -14.03 15.01 5.86
C TRP A 107 -13.17 13.87 5.29
N LEU A 108 -12.03 14.20 4.69
CA LEU A 108 -11.11 13.19 4.18
C LEU A 108 -10.62 12.24 5.27
N LEU A 109 -10.20 12.75 6.43
CA LEU A 109 -9.72 11.91 7.54
C LEU A 109 -10.80 10.94 8.04
N SER A 110 -12.07 11.36 8.05
CA SER A 110 -13.22 10.51 8.36
C SER A 110 -13.35 9.36 7.33
N GLU A 111 -13.32 9.67 6.04
CA GLU A 111 -13.39 8.68 4.95
C GLU A 111 -12.22 7.68 4.99
N LEU A 112 -11.01 8.17 5.24
CA LEU A 112 -9.83 7.30 5.37
C LEU A 112 -9.93 6.37 6.58
N GLY A 113 -10.49 6.85 7.70
CA GLY A 113 -10.73 6.04 8.90
C GLY A 113 -11.74 4.92 8.66
N GLU A 114 -12.89 5.25 8.06
CA GLU A 114 -13.94 4.28 7.73
C GLU A 114 -13.45 3.23 6.72
N MET A 115 -12.70 3.68 5.69
CA MET A 115 -12.06 2.79 4.74
C MET A 115 -11.07 1.85 5.41
N GLY A 116 -10.20 2.37 6.30
CA GLY A 116 -9.25 1.56 7.06
C GLY A 116 -9.93 0.47 7.89
N ALA A 117 -11.00 0.81 8.60
CA ALA A 117 -11.78 -0.16 9.38
C ALA A 117 -12.45 -1.22 8.50
N THR A 118 -13.06 -0.81 7.40
CA THR A 118 -13.70 -1.71 6.42
C THR A 118 -12.70 -2.72 5.84
N LEU A 119 -11.49 -2.28 5.53
CA LEU A 119 -10.42 -3.13 5.03
C LEU A 119 -9.98 -4.19 6.05
N LEU A 120 -9.91 -3.83 7.34
CA LEU A 120 -9.61 -4.80 8.40
C LEU A 120 -10.74 -5.82 8.57
N VAL A 121 -12.00 -5.40 8.47
CA VAL A 121 -13.16 -6.32 8.49
C VAL A 121 -13.11 -7.30 7.32
N LEU A 122 -12.79 -6.82 6.12
CA LEU A 122 -12.60 -7.66 4.92
C LEU A 122 -11.47 -8.67 5.13
N ALA A 123 -10.30 -8.21 5.56
CA ALA A 123 -9.17 -9.09 5.83
C ALA A 123 -9.52 -10.19 6.85
N ALA A 124 -10.16 -9.82 7.96
CA ALA A 124 -10.61 -10.75 8.98
C ALA A 124 -11.63 -11.77 8.42
N ALA A 125 -12.54 -11.35 7.53
CA ALA A 125 -13.46 -12.26 6.85
C ALA A 125 -12.71 -13.29 5.97
N CYS A 126 -11.74 -12.84 5.16
CA CYS A 126 -10.90 -13.70 4.33
C CYS A 126 -10.10 -14.71 5.17
N ARG A 127 -9.45 -14.27 6.25
CA ARG A 127 -8.66 -15.14 7.16
C ARG A 127 -9.52 -16.20 7.86
N ARG A 128 -10.77 -15.85 8.22
CA ARG A 128 -11.72 -16.81 8.81
C ARG A 128 -12.12 -17.93 7.85
N VAL A 129 -12.18 -17.67 6.55
CA VAL A 129 -12.42 -18.71 5.54
C VAL A 129 -11.20 -19.61 5.39
N GLY A 130 -9.99 -19.03 5.31
CA GLY A 130 -8.75 -19.80 5.19
C GLY A 130 -8.51 -20.79 6.33
N ARG A 131 -8.77 -20.39 7.59
CA ARG A 131 -8.62 -21.29 8.76
C ARG A 131 -9.55 -22.51 8.68
N ARG A 132 -10.81 -22.31 8.31
CA ARG A 132 -11.81 -23.39 8.23
C ARG A 132 -11.57 -24.40 7.11
N CYS A 133 -10.73 -24.08 6.13
CA CYS A 133 -10.32 -25.02 5.09
C CYS A 133 -9.07 -25.82 5.48
N SER A 134 -8.34 -25.40 6.52
CA SER A 134 -7.18 -26.12 7.07
C SER A 134 -7.57 -27.15 8.12
N ASP A 135 -8.76 -27.02 8.71
CA ASP A 135 -9.32 -27.90 9.75
C ASP A 135 -10.28 -28.96 9.18
N ALA A 136 -10.46 -29.01 7.85
CA ALA A 136 -11.33 -29.92 7.12
C ALA A 136 -10.51 -30.80 6.17
#